data_AF-A0A958NN43-F1
#
_entry.id   AF-A0A958NN43-F1
#
_cell.length_a   1.000
_cell.length_b   1.000
_cell.length_c   1.000
_cell.angle_alpha   90.00
_cell.angle_beta   90.00
_cell.angle_gamma   90.00
#
_symmetry.space_group_name_H-M   'P 1'
#
loop_
_entity.id
_entity.type
_entity.pdbx_description
1 polymer ?
#
loop_
_entity_poly.entity_id
_entity_poly.type
_entity_poly.pdbx_seq_one_letter_code
_entity_poly.pdbx_strand_id
1 'polypeptide(L)'
;MDNRKRFNQLAMVYEAFYDEPRTMKEVDIITGIMRENICRHCSTLRQLDKIYPVGEKLCSVTGHLAIIWTTNPELIPPTTQYSLFE
;
A
#
# COMPACT_ATOMS: atom_id res chain seq x y z
N MET A 1 1.43 7.24 22.30
CA MET A 1 1.29 7.70 20.91
C MET A 1 -0.18 8.07 20.72
N ASP A 2 -0.49 9.31 20.34
CA ASP A 2 -1.87 9.77 20.21
C ASP A 2 -2.62 8.97 19.13
N ASN A 3 -3.75 8.36 19.51
CA ASN A 3 -4.57 7.55 18.61
C ASN A 3 -5.10 8.37 17.41
N ARG A 4 -5.36 9.67 17.58
CA ARG A 4 -5.78 10.54 16.47
C ARG A 4 -4.70 10.68 15.41
N LYS A 5 -3.45 10.85 15.84
CA LYS A 5 -2.30 10.95 14.91
C LYS A 5 -2.15 9.67 14.09
N ARG A 6 -2.31 8.50 14.73
CA ARG A 6 -2.26 7.21 14.04
C ARG A 6 -3.42 7.03 13.06
N PHE A 7 -4.63 7.46 13.42
CA PHE A 7 -5.79 7.40 12.54
C PHE A 7 -5.60 8.30 11.30
N ASN A 8 -5.13 9.54 11.50
CA ASN A 8 -4.85 10.46 10.41
C ASN A 8 -3.77 9.92 9.46
N GLN A 9 -2.71 9.31 10.00
CA GLN A 9 -1.66 8.67 9.19
C GLN A 9 -2.21 7.50 8.37
N LEU A 10 -3.06 6.65 8.96
CA LEU A 10 -3.69 5.55 8.24
C LEU A 10 -4.54 6.06 7.07
N ALA A 11 -5.35 7.11 7.30
CA ALA A 11 -6.16 7.72 6.25
C ALA A 11 -5.29 8.29 5.13
N MET A 12 -4.24 9.05 5.45
CA MET A 12 -3.31 9.59 4.44
C MET A 12 -2.63 8.49 3.62
N VAL A 13 -2.20 7.41 4.26
CA VAL A 13 -1.61 6.26 3.58
C VAL A 13 -2.64 5.57 2.68
N TYR A 14 -3.88 5.44 3.14
CA TYR A 14 -4.97 4.85 2.37
C TYR A 14 -5.25 5.64 1.09
N GLU A 15 -5.42 6.97 1.21
CA GLU A 15 -5.65 7.86 0.07
C GLU A 15 -4.46 7.83 -0.91
N ALA A 16 -3.23 7.84 -0.39
CA ALA A 16 -2.03 7.78 -1.24
C ALA A 16 -1.94 6.48 -2.06
N PHE A 17 -2.53 5.37 -1.61
CA PHE A 17 -2.63 4.14 -2.42
C PHE A 17 -3.92 4.08 -3.26
N TYR A 18 -4.91 4.93 -2.98
CA TYR A 18 -6.16 4.99 -3.72
C TYR A 18 -5.97 5.79 -5.02
N ASP A 19 -5.29 6.92 -4.93
CA ASP A 19 -5.00 7.82 -6.05
C ASP A 19 -4.27 7.10 -7.19
N GLU A 20 -3.20 6.36 -6.87
CA GLU A 20 -2.49 5.53 -7.85
C GLU A 20 -1.71 4.40 -7.17
N PRO A 21 -1.40 3.30 -7.89
CA PRO A 21 -0.55 2.24 -7.39
C PRO A 21 0.90 2.71 -7.12
N ARG A 22 1.32 2.63 -5.85
CA ARG A 22 2.62 3.13 -5.38
C ARG A 22 3.39 2.10 -4.58
N THR A 23 4.71 2.27 -4.53
CA THR A 23 5.55 1.54 -3.58
C THR A 23 5.44 2.17 -2.19
N MET A 24 5.70 1.42 -1.13
CA MET A 24 5.68 1.96 0.24
C MET A 24 6.70 3.10 0.44
N LYS A 25 7.79 3.10 -0.33
CA LYS A 25 8.82 4.14 -0.23
C LYS A 25 8.42 5.42 -0.97
N GLU A 26 7.62 5.32 -2.03
CA GLU A 26 7.03 6.49 -2.67
C GLU A 26 6.00 7.16 -1.73
N VAL A 27 5.17 6.37 -1.05
CA VAL A 27 4.21 6.91 -0.07
C VAL A 27 4.91 7.58 1.11
N ASP A 28 6.07 7.08 1.55
CA ASP A 28 6.90 7.73 2.58
C ASP A 28 7.28 9.16 2.19
N ILE A 29 7.76 9.35 0.97
CA ILE A 29 8.14 10.68 0.46
C ILE A 29 6.92 11.60 0.29
N ILE A 30 5.81 11.10 -0.27
CA ILE A 30 4.63 11.93 -0.56
C ILE A 30 3.89 12.35 0.71
N THR A 31 3.75 11.42 1.68
CA THR A 31 2.98 11.68 2.91
C THR A 31 3.84 12.25 4.04
N GLY A 32 5.17 12.15 3.94
CA GLY A 32 6.11 12.47 5.02
C GLY A 32 6.02 11.51 6.22
N ILE A 33 5.34 10.37 6.06
CA ILE A 33 5.20 9.36 7.11
C ILE A 33 6.32 8.33 6.92
N MET A 34 7.16 8.17 7.95
CA MET A 34 8.25 7.20 7.91
C MET A 34 7.79 5.81 7.43
N ARG A 35 8.58 5.22 6.52
CA ARG A 35 8.30 3.93 5.88
C ARG A 35 7.92 2.82 6.85
N GLU A 36 8.52 2.75 8.04
CA GLU A 36 8.22 1.73 9.06
C GLU A 36 6.77 1.81 9.53
N ASN A 37 6.23 3.03 9.66
CA ASN A 37 4.82 3.23 10.00
C ASN A 37 3.93 2.85 8.81
N ILE A 38 4.32 3.18 7.58
CA ILE A 38 3.60 2.77 6.37
C ILE A 38 3.54 1.25 6.28
N CYS A 39 4.65 0.54 6.49
CA CYS A 39 4.68 -0.93 6.51
C CYS A 39 3.69 -1.50 7.54
N ARG A 40 3.59 -0.87 8.73
CA ARG A 40 2.62 -1.24 9.75
C ARG A 40 1.19 -0.96 9.31
N HIS A 41 0.91 0.19 8.72
CA HIS A 41 -0.42 0.52 8.18
C HIS A 41 -0.82 -0.41 7.04
N CYS A 42 0.07 -0.73 6.10
CA CYS A 42 -0.16 -1.72 5.06
C CYS A 42 -0.45 -3.11 5.63
N SER A 43 0.18 -3.50 6.74
CA SER A 43 -0.14 -4.75 7.43
C SER A 43 -1.57 -4.74 7.99
N THR A 44 -1.97 -3.64 8.65
CA THR A 44 -3.34 -3.45 9.13
C THR A 44 -4.36 -3.44 7.97
N LEU A 45 -4.09 -2.74 6.88
CA LEU A 45 -4.98 -2.70 5.72
C LEU A 45 -5.11 -4.07 5.03
N ARG A 46 -4.02 -4.85 4.99
CA ARG A 46 -4.06 -6.23 4.48
C ARG A 46 -4.93 -7.14 5.33
N GLN A 47 -4.86 -7.04 6.66
CA GLN A 47 -5.72 -7.79 7.57
C GLN A 47 -7.21 -7.45 7.43
N LEU A 48 -7.52 -6.29 6.86
CA LEU A 48 -8.88 -5.81 6.63
C LEU A 48 -9.34 -5.98 5.17
N ASP A 49 -8.53 -6.61 4.32
CA ASP A 49 -8.77 -6.73 2.88
C ASP A 49 -9.05 -5.36 2.23
N LYS A 50 -8.22 -4.37 2.57
CA LYS A 50 -8.34 -2.98 2.09
C LYS A 50 -7.19 -2.51 1.21
N ILE A 51 -6.17 -3.34 0.99
CA ILE A 51 -5.03 -3.01 0.13
C ILE A 51 -4.57 -4.27 -0.60
N TYR A 52 -4.26 -4.13 -1.89
CA TYR A 52 -3.94 -5.25 -2.78
C TYR A 52 -2.66 -4.96 -3.57
N PRO A 53 -1.82 -5.98 -3.82
CA PRO A 53 -0.71 -5.84 -4.74
C PRO A 53 -1.24 -5.84 -6.18
N VAL A 54 -0.79 -4.89 -6.99
CA VAL A 54 -1.19 -4.78 -8.41
C VAL A 54 -0.10 -5.28 -9.36
N GLY A 55 1.15 -5.26 -8.92
CA GLY A 55 2.31 -5.70 -9.69
C GLY A 55 3.61 -5.20 -9.10
N GLU A 56 4.63 -5.06 -9.94
CA GLU A 56 5.95 -4.53 -9.55
C GLU A 56 6.35 -3.40 -10.50
N LYS A 57 7.01 -2.36 -9.95
CA LYS A 57 7.63 -1.29 -10.75
C LYS A 57 8.96 -0.87 -10.13
N LEU A 58 9.82 -0.22 -10.91
CA LEU A 58 10.99 0.46 -10.37
C LEU A 58 10.49 1.64 -9.50
N CYS A 59 10.82 1.60 -8.21
CA CYS A 59 10.53 2.69 -7.29
C CYS A 59 11.23 3.96 -7.76
N SER A 60 10.46 5.03 -8.00
CA SER A 60 11.02 6.32 -8.47
C SER A 60 12.00 6.96 -7.47
N VAL A 61 11.89 6.61 -6.19
CA VAL A 61 12.76 7.15 -5.13
C VAL A 61 14.08 6.38 -5.00
N THR A 62 14.05 5.05 -5.11
CA THR A 62 15.23 4.21 -4.82
C THR A 62 15.81 3.52 -6.04
N GLY A 63 15.12 3.54 -7.19
CA GLY A 63 15.55 2.86 -8.41
C GLY A 63 15.50 1.33 -8.36
N HIS A 64 14.97 0.75 -7.27
CA HIS A 64 14.85 -0.70 -7.09
C HIS A 64 13.45 -1.19 -7.48
N LEU A 65 13.38 -2.40 -8.03
CA LEU A 65 12.11 -3.08 -8.31
C LEU A 65 11.39 -3.37 -6.98
N ALA A 66 10.14 -2.95 -6.89
CA ALA A 66 9.32 -3.13 -5.69
C ALA A 66 7.85 -3.31 -6.05
N ILE A 67 7.14 -4.02 -5.18
CA ILE A 67 5.70 -4.23 -5.29
C ILE A 67 4.97 -2.89 -5.15
N ILE A 68 4.02 -2.66 -6.07
CA ILE A 68 3.07 -1.57 -5.99
C ILE A 68 1.75 -2.05 -5.41
N TRP A 69 1.19 -1.20 -4.55
CA TRP A 69 -0.02 -1.47 -3.81
C TRP A 69 -1.09 -0.46 -4.20
N THR A 70 -2.34 -0.90 -4.18
CA THR A 70 -3.50 -0.02 -4.31
C THR A 70 -4.56 -0.33 -3.25
N THR A 71 -5.28 0.69 -2.85
CA THR A 71 -6.52 0.57 -2.06
C THR A 71 -7.76 0.81 -2.94
N ASN A 72 -7.58 1.13 -4.23
CA ASN A 72 -8.67 1.34 -5.17
C ASN A 72 -9.21 0.00 -5.70
N PRO A 73 -10.48 -0.35 -5.44
CA PRO A 73 -11.08 -1.60 -5.90
C PRO A 73 -11.10 -1.78 -7.42
N GLU A 74 -11.14 -0.68 -8.19
CA GLU A 74 -11.20 -0.72 -9.65
C GLU A 74 -9.86 -1.14 -10.28
N LEU A 75 -8.76 -0.98 -9.54
CA LEU A 75 -7.40 -1.33 -9.98
C LEU A 75 -6.95 -2.70 -9.46
N ILE A 76 -7.81 -3.40 -8.73
CA ILE A 76 -7.51 -4.75 -8.25
C ILE A 76 -7.46 -5.68 -9.47
N PRO A 77 -6.32 -6.35 -9.73
CA PRO A 77 -6.24 -7.29 -10.83
C PRO A 77 -7.24 -8.44 -10.60
N PRO A 78 -7.94 -8.91 -11.65
CA PRO A 78 -8.82 -10.06 -11.52
C PRO A 78 -8.01 -11.25 -11.00
N THR A 79 -8.50 -11.86 -9.90
CA THR A 79 -7.76 -12.89 -9.18
C THR A 79 -7.56 -14.13 -10.06
N THR A 80 -6.37 -14.35 -10.60
CA THR A 80 -5.97 -15.62 -11.24
C THR A 80 -5.42 -16.62 -10.22
N GLN A 81 -6.05 -16.72 -9.05
CA GLN A 81 -5.73 -17.79 -8.12
C GLN A 81 -6.34 -19.08 -8.66
N TYR A 82 -5.58 -19.78 -9.52
CA TYR A 82 -5.82 -21.19 -9.77
C TYR A 82 -5.75 -21.92 -8.42
N SER A 83 -6.78 -22.71 -8.14
CA SER A 83 -6.93 -23.56 -6.95
C SER A 83 -5.59 -24.11 -6.48
N LEU A 84 -5.09 -23.62 -5.35
CA LEU A 84 -3.79 -24.00 -4.79
C LEU A 84 -3.84 -25.36 -4.05
N PHE A 85 -4.90 -26.14 -4.28
CA PHE A 85 -5.10 -27.48 -3.77
C PHE A 85 -5.85 -28.28 -4.85
N GLU A 86 -5.10 -29.10 -5.59
CA GLU A 86 -5.58 -30.41 -6.07
C GLU A 86 -5.18 -31.47 -5.03
#